data_AF-A0A6J6CDS4-F1
#
_entry.id   AF-A0A6J6CDS4-F1
#
_cell.length_a   1.000
_cell.length_b   1.000
_cell.length_c   1.000
_cell.angle_alpha   90.00
_cell.angle_beta   90.00
_cell.angle_gamma   90.00
#
_symmetry.space_group_name_H-M   'P 1'
#
loop_
_entity.id
_entity.type
_entity.pdbx_description
1 polymer ?
#
loop_
_entity_poly.entity_id
_entity_poly.type
_entity_poly.pdbx_seq_one_letter_code
_entity_poly.pdbx_strand_id
1 'polypeptide(L)' 'MNVKTGDVVELDVNGEAVTALVLLATPEAVILDPCDGTMPLVFRPEHLGEVRVFDPAV' A
#
# COMPACT_ATOMS: atom_id res chain seq x y z
N MET A 1 6.11 -9.98 -4.08
CA MET A 1 5.24 -8.86 -3.69
C MET A 1 3.90 -9.06 -4.38
N ASN A 2 2.79 -9.07 -3.63
CA ASN A 2 1.45 -9.34 -4.18
C ASN A 2 0.64 -8.06 -4.49
N VAL A 3 1.27 -6.88 -4.41
CA VAL A 3 0.68 -5.59 -4.78
C VAL A 3 1.23 -5.08 -6.10
N LYS A 4 0.41 -4.34 -6.84
CA LYS A 4 0.73 -3.71 -8.12
C LYS A 4 0.37 -2.23 -8.06
N THR A 5 1.04 -1.43 -8.89
CA THR A 5 0.65 -0.04 -9.11
C THR A 5 -0.82 0.03 -9.52
N GLY A 6 -1.58 0.89 -8.85
CA GLY A 6 -3.01 1.09 -9.05
C GLY A 6 -3.91 0.26 -8.13
N ASP A 7 -3.37 -0.72 -7.39
CA ASP A 7 -4.15 -1.46 -6.40
C ASP A 7 -4.61 -0.51 -5.27
N VAL A 8 -5.82 -0.74 -4.76
CA VAL A 8 -6.26 -0.17 -3.48
C VAL A 8 -6.04 -1.23 -2.42
N VAL A 9 -5.41 -0.86 -1.31
CA VAL A 9 -4.96 -1.81 -0.30
C VAL A 9 -5.32 -1.36 1.11
N GLU A 10 -5.44 -2.32 2.01
CA GLU A 10 -5.47 -2.12 3.46
C GLU A 10 -4.21 -2.74 4.07
N LEU A 11 -3.56 -2.00 4.97
CA LEU A 11 -2.35 -2.41 5.68
C LEU A 11 -2.34 -1.86 7.11
N ASP A 12 -1.57 -2.51 7.99
CA ASP A 12 -1.30 -1.99 9.33
C ASP A 12 -0.09 -1.05 9.30
N VAL A 13 -0.27 0.17 9.79
CA VAL A 13 0.79 1.15 10.01
C VAL A 13 0.78 1.54 11.48
N ASN A 14 1.75 1.06 12.25
CA ASN A 14 1.89 1.33 13.69
C ASN A 14 0.67 0.90 14.54
N GLY A 15 0.03 -0.22 14.20
CA GLY A 15 -1.13 -0.76 14.90
C GLY A 15 -2.47 -0.15 14.47
N GLU A 16 -2.47 0.69 13.43
CA GLU A 16 -3.66 1.28 12.86
C GLU A 16 -3.87 0.77 11.43
N ALA A 17 -5.10 0.36 11.11
CA ALA A 17 -5.48 -0.03 9.76
C ALA A 17 -5.63 1.20 8.87
N VAL A 18 -4.82 1.26 7.81
CA VAL A 18 -4.80 2.34 6.83
C VAL A 18 -5.24 1.78 5.47
N THR A 19 -6.16 2.47 4.80
CA THR A 19 -6.46 2.23 3.38
C THR A 19 -5.59 3.15 2.53
N ALA A 20 -4.96 2.62 1.49
CA ALA A 20 -4.08 3.40 0.62
C ALA A 20 -4.19 2.98 -0.85
N LEU A 21 -3.90 3.91 -1.75
CA LEU A 21 -3.68 3.65 -3.17
C LEU A 21 -2.19 3.35 -3.42
N VAL A 22 -1.89 2.26 -4.13
CA VAL A 22 -0.52 1.96 -4.55
C VAL A 22 -0.14 2.86 -5.73
N LEU A 23 0.66 3.90 -5.47
CA LEU A 23 1.15 4.81 -6.50
C LEU A 23 2.26 4.18 -7.36
N LEU A 24 3.09 3.34 -6.75
CA LEU A 24 4.20 2.66 -7.42
C LEU A 24 4.54 1.35 -6.70
N ALA A 25 4.70 0.26 -7.46
CA ALA A 25 5.25 -1.00 -6.97
C ALA A 25 6.38 -1.48 -7.89
N THR A 26 7.62 -1.47 -7.41
CA THR A 26 8.81 -2.00 -8.10
C THR A 26 9.56 -2.99 -7.19
N PRO A 27 10.57 -3.71 -7.72
CA PRO A 27 11.44 -4.55 -6.89
C PRO A 27 12.25 -3.80 -5.82
N GLU A 28 12.32 -2.47 -5.89
CA GLU A 28 13.12 -1.62 -4.98
C GLU A 28 12.26 -0.80 -4.01
N ALA A 29 11.03 -0.48 -4.37
CA ALA A 29 10.16 0.38 -3.57
C ALA A 29 8.67 0.13 -3.79
N VAL A 30 7.90 0.41 -2.74
CA VAL A 30 6.45 0.56 -2.79
C VAL A 30 6.07 1.92 -2.25
N ILE A 31 5.31 2.69 -3.01
CA ILE A 31 4.81 4.01 -2.61
C ILE A 31 3.29 3.92 -2.49
N LEU A 32 2.78 4.28 -1.32
CA LEU A 32 1.36 4.22 -0.97
C LEU A 32 0.85 5.62 -0.63
N ASP A 33 -0.31 5.98 -1.16
CA ASP A 33 -1.02 7.21 -0.80
C ASP A 33 -2.23 6.88 0.08
N PRO A 34 -2.22 7.24 1.38
CA PRO A 34 -3.35 7.03 2.28
C PRO A 34 -4.63 7.79 1.89
N CYS A 35 -4.57 8.69 0.90
CA CYS A 35 -5.70 9.47 0.41
C CYS A 35 -6.36 10.37 1.49
N ASP A 36 -5.62 10.68 2.57
CA ASP A 36 -6.06 11.50 3.70
C ASP A 36 -5.44 12.92 3.70
N GLY A 37 -4.69 13.26 2.65
CA GLY A 37 -4.00 14.53 2.48
C GLY A 37 -2.61 14.59 3.15
N THR A 38 -2.15 13.51 3.77
CA THR A 38 -0.79 13.39 4.28
C THR A 38 0.21 13.03 3.17
N MET A 39 1.50 12.94 3.52
CA MET A 39 2.53 12.55 2.57
C MET A 39 2.47 11.06 2.26
N PRO A 40 2.73 10.64 1.01
CA PRO A 40 2.82 9.22 0.68
C PRO A 40 3.83 8.47 1.54
N LEU A 41 3.47 7.24 1.89
CA LEU A 41 4.32 6.32 2.63
C LEU A 41 5.23 5.56 1.65
N VAL A 42 6.51 5.45 1.99
CA VAL A 42 7.51 4.78 1.15
C VAL A 42 8.08 3.59 1.90
N PHE A 43 7.93 2.41 1.32
CA PHE A 43 8.42 1.15 1.87
C PHE A 43 9.45 0.52 0.95
N ARG A 44 10.42 -0.17 1.55
CA ARG A 44 11.12 -1.23 0.82
C ARG A 44 10.20 -2.45 0.73
N PRO A 45 10.21 -3.20 -0.37
CA PRO A 45 9.38 -4.39 -0.56
C PRO A 45 9.45 -5.39 0.59
N GLU A 46 10.64 -5.61 1.17
CA GLU A 46 10.88 -6.53 2.28
C GLU A 46 10.32 -6.05 3.63
N HIS A 47 9.98 -4.76 3.74
CA HIS A 47 9.39 -4.15 4.94
C HIS A 47 7.89 -3.89 4.78
N LEU A 48 7.33 -4.12 3.60
CA LEU A 48 5.89 -4.07 3.41
C LEU A 48 5.30 -5.30 4.10
N GLY A 49 4.59 -5.06 5.21
CA GLY A 49 3.97 -6.10 6.01
C GLY A 49 2.84 -6.84 5.29
N GLU A 50 1.92 -7.43 6.04
CA GLU A 50 0.73 -8.01 5.44
C GLU A 50 -0.14 -6.91 4.79
N VAL A 51 -0.60 -7.18 3.58
CA VAL A 51 -1.43 -6.27 2.80
C VAL A 51 -2.63 -7.03 2.26
N ARG A 52 -3.82 -6.44 2.43
CA ARG A 52 -5.05 -6.90 1.79
C ARG A 52 -5.32 -6.03 0.57
N VAL A 53 -5.36 -6.63 -0.61
CA VAL A 53 -5.76 -5.93 -1.84
C VAL A 53 -7.29 -5.95 -1.94
N PHE A 54 -7.89 -4.79 -2.17
CA PHE A 54 -9.32 -4.68 -2.48
C PHE A 54 -9.54 -5.00 -3.97
N ASP A 55 -10.36 -6.02 -4.24
CA ASP A 55 -10.80 -6.35 -5.60
C ASP A 55 -12.16 -5.69 -5.85
N PRO A 56 -12.28 -4.74 -6.81
CA PRO A 56 -13.54 -4.09 -7.12
C PRO A 56 -14.59 -5.03 -7.75
N ALA A 57 -14.20 -6.22 -8.18
CA ALA A 57 -15.11 -7.23 -8.75
C ALA A 57 -15.77 -8.14 -7.70
N VAL A 58 -15.42 -7.98 -6.41
CA VAL A 58 -15.90 -8.82 -5.29
C VAL A 58 -16.73 -8.01 -4.30
#